data_AF-A0A835CGY2-F1
#
_entry.id   AF-A0A835CGY2-F1
#
_cell.length_a   1.000
_cell.length_b   1.000
_cell.length_c   1.000
_cell.angle_alpha   90.00
_cell.angle_beta   90.00
_cell.angle_gamma   90.00
#
_symmetry.space_group_name_H-M   'P 1'
#
loop_
_entity.id
_entity.type
_entity.pdbx_description
1 polymer ?
#
loop_
_entity_poly.entity_id
_entity_poly.type
_entity_poly.pdbx_seq_one_letter_code
_entity_poly.pdbx_strand_id
1 'polypeptide(L)'
;MICSVQTGKLQLDGRARARQGDPTRNLFQAMIAVFKTEGEAQEKAINDMYEKLTLLENGMKDYFPDGKPCVDDNNAGLLDIIFCTVFGPYKVHEEVVGMQFIDSDKFPVLFSWLMAVVELQVAKELSPPHEKVVQLLQFIRHSALKSASA
;
A
#
# COMPACT_ATOMS: atom_id res chain seq x y z
N MET A 1 6.84 -26.74 -13.41
CA MET A 1 8.10 -26.61 -12.64
C MET A 1 7.70 -26.04 -11.28
N ILE A 2 7.66 -26.88 -10.24
CA ILE A 2 7.09 -26.53 -8.92
C ILE A 2 8.23 -25.99 -8.06
N CYS A 3 8.15 -24.73 -7.64
CA CYS A 3 9.16 -24.11 -6.79
C CYS A 3 8.87 -24.42 -5.32
N SER A 4 9.66 -25.31 -4.72
CA SER A 4 9.61 -25.62 -3.29
C SER A 4 10.46 -24.61 -2.51
N VAL A 5 9.88 -23.90 -1.55
CA VAL A 5 10.60 -23.06 -0.59
C VAL A 5 10.67 -23.78 0.76
N GLN A 6 11.90 -24.02 1.22
CA GLN A 6 12.22 -24.66 2.48
C GLN A 6 12.07 -23.66 3.65
N THR A 7 11.28 -24.05 4.65
CA THR A 7 11.08 -23.31 5.92
C THR A 7 12.30 -23.44 6.83
N GLY A 8 12.81 -22.32 7.38
CA GLY A 8 13.98 -22.35 8.27
C GLY A 8 14.11 -21.17 9.24
N LYS A 9 13.60 -21.39 10.47
CA LYS A 9 14.03 -20.84 11.77
C LYS A 9 13.73 -19.38 12.14
N LEU A 10 12.64 -19.23 12.88
CA LEU A 10 12.42 -18.25 13.94
C LEU A 10 13.45 -18.41 15.07
N GLN A 11 14.05 -17.31 15.53
CA GLN A 11 14.39 -17.13 16.94
C GLN A 11 14.29 -15.64 17.31
N LEU A 12 13.37 -15.33 18.22
CA LEU A 12 13.07 -13.99 18.73
C LEU A 12 13.96 -13.74 19.96
N ASP A 13 14.78 -12.69 19.93
CA ASP A 13 15.44 -12.16 21.14
C ASP A 13 14.81 -10.80 21.49
N GLY A 14 14.10 -10.78 22.62
CA GLY A 14 13.33 -9.65 23.10
C GLY A 14 14.03 -8.99 24.27
N ARG A 15 14.93 -8.03 24.03
CA ARG A 15 15.28 -7.01 25.02
C ARG A 15 16.13 -5.85 24.47
N ALA A 16 15.51 -4.93 23.72
CA ALA A 16 15.88 -3.50 23.67
C ALA A 16 15.11 -2.77 22.57
N ARG A 17 13.91 -2.25 22.85
CA ARG A 17 13.27 -1.26 21.96
C ARG A 17 12.27 -0.39 22.72
N ALA A 18 12.77 0.28 23.74
CA ALA A 18 12.07 1.42 24.35
C ALA A 18 12.80 2.71 23.91
N ARG A 19 12.40 3.25 22.74
CA ARG A 19 12.64 4.61 22.17
C ARG A 19 12.81 4.68 20.64
N GLN A 20 12.32 3.69 19.89
CA GLN A 20 12.05 3.85 18.44
C GLN A 20 10.63 3.36 18.20
N GLY A 21 9.84 4.10 17.41
CA GLY A 21 8.46 3.77 17.10
C GLY A 21 8.34 2.30 16.69
N ASP A 22 7.26 1.66 17.12
CA ASP A 22 7.02 0.24 16.89
C ASP A 22 7.23 -0.11 15.40
N PRO A 23 8.30 -0.87 15.05
CA PRO A 23 8.62 -1.17 13.67
C PRO A 23 7.57 -2.09 13.01
N THR A 24 6.62 -2.62 13.78
CA THR A 24 5.60 -3.57 13.32
C THR A 24 4.28 -2.95 12.88
N ARG A 25 4.15 -1.61 12.83
CA ARG A 25 2.99 -0.99 12.17
C ARG A 25 2.90 -1.47 10.72
N ASN A 26 1.81 -2.17 10.39
CA ASN A 26 1.60 -2.71 9.06
C ASN A 26 1.36 -1.56 8.04
N LEU A 27 1.72 -1.78 6.78
CA LEU A 27 1.60 -0.78 5.70
C LEU A 27 0.19 -0.18 5.61
N PHE A 28 -0.84 -1.00 5.80
CA PHE A 28 -2.23 -0.57 5.77
C PHE A 28 -2.56 0.43 6.91
N GLN A 29 -2.01 0.23 8.11
CA GLN A 29 -2.15 1.19 9.21
C GLN A 29 -1.42 2.51 8.93
N ALA A 30 -0.23 2.45 8.31
CA ALA A 30 0.49 3.66 7.91
C ALA A 30 -0.31 4.46 6.86
N MET A 31 -0.88 3.78 5.86
CA MET A 31 -1.80 4.40 4.90
C MET A 31 -3.01 5.05 5.60
N ILE A 32 -3.69 4.33 6.51
CA ILE A 32 -4.81 4.89 7.27
C ILE A 32 -4.37 6.14 8.06
N ALA A 33 -3.18 6.13 8.65
CA ALA A 33 -2.67 7.28 9.40
C ALA A 33 -2.50 8.50 8.49
N VAL A 34 -2.00 8.32 7.26
CA VAL A 34 -1.90 9.39 6.26
C VAL A 34 -3.27 10.03 5.97
N PHE A 35 -4.32 9.22 5.85
CA PHE A 35 -5.68 9.70 5.63
C PHE A 35 -6.30 10.42 6.83
N LYS A 36 -5.92 10.06 8.06
CA LYS A 36 -6.56 10.54 9.29
C LYS A 36 -5.82 11.68 9.97
N THR A 37 -4.69 12.13 9.43
CA THR A 37 -3.84 13.18 10.01
C THR A 37 -3.58 14.32 9.03
N GLU A 38 -3.15 15.46 9.56
CA GLU A 38 -2.73 16.65 8.83
C GLU A 38 -1.48 17.27 9.48
N GLY A 39 -0.81 18.19 8.78
CA GLY A 39 0.39 18.88 9.27
C GLY A 39 1.55 17.93 9.59
N GLU A 40 2.33 18.25 10.64
CA GLU A 40 3.51 17.47 11.04
C GLU A 40 3.21 15.97 11.32
N ALA A 41 2.01 15.67 11.84
CA ALA A 41 1.60 14.29 12.09
C ALA A 41 1.41 13.51 10.79
N GLN A 42 0.92 14.17 9.74
CA GLN A 42 0.75 13.57 8.42
C GLN A 42 2.10 13.38 7.72
N GLU A 43 3.01 14.35 7.80
CA GLU A 43 4.37 14.21 7.26
C GLU A 43 5.08 12.99 7.87
N LYS A 44 4.94 12.79 9.19
CA LYS A 44 5.47 11.60 9.86
C LYS A 44 4.81 10.31 9.37
N ALA A 45 3.49 10.31 9.16
CA ALA A 45 2.76 9.15 8.65
C ALA A 45 3.15 8.81 7.20
N ILE A 46 3.39 9.83 6.36
CA ILE A 46 3.88 9.67 4.98
C ILE A 46 5.27 9.04 4.99
N ASN A 47 6.17 9.52 5.84
CA ASN A 47 7.51 8.92 5.96
C ASN A 47 7.45 7.46 6.40
N ASP A 48 6.64 7.13 7.42
CA ASP A 48 6.43 5.73 7.86
C ASP A 48 5.83 4.88 6.73
N MET A 49 4.85 5.39 5.98
CA MET A 49 4.27 4.71 4.83
C MET A 49 5.33 4.42 3.76
N TYR A 50 6.18 5.39 3.42
CA TYR A 50 7.24 5.20 2.43
C TYR A 50 8.35 4.26 2.88
N GLU A 51 8.70 4.24 4.18
CA GLU A 51 9.58 3.23 4.74
C GLU A 51 8.98 1.82 4.56
N LYS A 52 7.68 1.64 4.80
CA LYS A 52 7.01 0.34 4.59
C LYS A 52 6.90 -0.03 3.11
N LEU A 53 6.63 0.94 2.22
CA LEU A 53 6.65 0.71 0.77
C LEU A 53 8.03 0.31 0.28
N THR A 54 9.10 0.85 0.86
CA THR A 54 10.48 0.44 0.56
C THR A 54 10.73 -1.02 0.93
N LEU A 55 10.24 -1.47 2.08
CA LEU A 55 10.33 -2.87 2.50
C LEU A 55 9.53 -3.79 1.56
N LEU A 56 8.33 -3.38 1.19
CA LEU A 56 7.48 -4.12 0.26
C LEU A 56 8.12 -4.21 -1.13
N GLU A 57 8.59 -3.10 -1.69
CA GLU A 57 9.30 -3.03 -2.98
C GLU A 57 10.50 -3.99 -3.01
N ASN A 58 11.31 -3.98 -1.96
CA ASN A 58 12.46 -4.88 -1.86
C ASN A 58 12.04 -6.36 -1.78
N GLY A 59 11.01 -6.68 -0.99
CA GLY A 59 10.47 -8.04 -0.94
C GLY A 59 9.86 -8.49 -2.28
N MET A 60 9.25 -7.57 -3.04
CA MET A 60 8.68 -7.89 -4.34
C MET A 60 9.73 -8.06 -5.44
N LYS A 61 10.93 -7.48 -5.31
CA LYS A 61 12.04 -7.77 -6.23
C LYS A 61 12.48 -9.23 -6.19
N ASP A 62 12.47 -9.84 -5.00
CA ASP A 62 12.78 -11.26 -4.85
C ASP A 62 11.66 -12.14 -5.44
N TYR A 63 10.41 -11.68 -5.37
CA TYR A 63 9.25 -12.38 -5.92
C TYR A 63 9.12 -12.23 -7.44
N PHE A 64 9.53 -11.08 -7.99
CA PHE A 64 9.53 -10.75 -9.41
C PHE A 64 10.96 -10.46 -9.90
N PRO A 65 11.79 -11.49 -10.14
CA PRO A 65 13.21 -11.31 -10.49
C PRO A 65 13.44 -10.54 -11.79
N ASP A 66 12.49 -10.60 -12.73
CA ASP A 66 12.52 -9.81 -13.98
C ASP A 66 11.96 -8.38 -13.81
N GLY A 67 11.61 -8.00 -12.59
CA GLY A 67 11.00 -6.70 -12.25
C GLY A 67 9.58 -6.50 -12.79
N LYS A 68 9.01 -7.52 -13.42
CA LYS A 68 7.71 -7.47 -14.08
C LYS A 68 6.74 -8.46 -13.44
N PRO A 69 5.70 -7.95 -12.78
CA PRO A 69 4.60 -8.77 -12.30
C PRO A 69 3.86 -9.42 -13.47
N CYS A 70 3.70 -10.73 -13.40
CA CYS A 70 2.88 -11.49 -14.36
C CYS A 70 1.48 -11.62 -13.77
N VAL A 71 0.55 -10.77 -14.20
CA VAL A 71 -0.86 -10.84 -13.85
C VAL A 71 -1.68 -10.94 -15.13
N ASP A 72 -2.64 -11.85 -15.16
CA ASP A 72 -3.58 -11.99 -16.28
C ASP A 72 -5.01 -12.17 -15.77
N ASP A 73 -6.00 -11.89 -16.63
CA ASP A 73 -7.41 -11.89 -16.28
C ASP A 73 -7.94 -13.27 -15.84
N ASN A 74 -7.28 -14.37 -16.23
CA ASN A 74 -7.71 -15.74 -15.93
C ASN A 74 -6.97 -16.35 -14.72
N ASN A 75 -5.90 -15.72 -14.24
CA ASN A 75 -5.00 -16.30 -13.25
C ASN A 75 -4.53 -15.29 -12.18
N ALA A 76 -5.32 -14.25 -11.90
CA ALA A 76 -5.07 -13.35 -10.78
C ALA A 76 -5.08 -14.11 -9.44
N GLY A 77 -3.95 -14.06 -8.72
CA GLY A 77 -3.80 -14.70 -7.42
C GLY A 77 -4.39 -13.88 -6.27
N LEU A 78 -4.46 -14.48 -5.08
CA LEU A 78 -4.89 -13.78 -3.86
C LEU A 78 -4.08 -12.50 -3.60
N LEU A 79 -2.78 -12.54 -3.90
CA LEU A 79 -1.89 -11.41 -3.70
C LEU A 79 -2.24 -10.25 -4.65
N ASP A 80 -2.57 -10.53 -5.91
CA ASP A 80 -3.01 -9.51 -6.89
C ASP A 80 -4.32 -8.87 -6.46
N ILE A 81 -5.26 -9.65 -5.93
CA ILE A 81 -6.56 -9.15 -5.42
C ILE A 81 -6.34 -8.21 -4.24
N ILE A 82 -5.51 -8.61 -3.26
CA ILE A 82 -5.20 -7.78 -2.09
C ILE A 82 -4.49 -6.50 -2.54
N PHE A 83 -3.51 -6.62 -3.44
CA PHE A 83 -2.76 -5.49 -3.95
C PHE A 83 -3.66 -4.51 -4.71
N CYS A 84 -4.50 -5.01 -5.63
CA CYS A 84 -5.48 -4.22 -6.36
C CYS A 84 -6.48 -3.52 -5.41
N THR A 85 -6.91 -4.18 -4.34
CA THR A 85 -7.87 -3.59 -3.39
C THR A 85 -7.24 -2.43 -2.61
N VAL A 86 -5.98 -2.56 -2.21
CA VAL A 86 -5.28 -1.54 -1.39
C VAL A 86 -4.76 -0.39 -2.25
N PHE A 87 -4.14 -0.71 -3.39
CA PHE A 87 -3.40 0.23 -4.23
C PHE A 87 -4.15 0.65 -5.50
N GLY A 88 -5.10 -0.15 -5.99
CA GLY A 88 -5.87 0.15 -7.20
C GLY A 88 -6.52 1.54 -7.22
N PRO A 89 -7.11 2.05 -6.13
CA PRO A 89 -7.66 3.40 -6.10
C PRO A 89 -6.60 4.50 -5.85
N TYR A 90 -5.32 4.29 -6.23
CA TYR A 90 -4.23 5.23 -5.96
C TYR A 90 -4.52 6.66 -6.38
N LYS A 91 -5.15 6.90 -7.55
CA LYS A 91 -5.50 8.25 -8.01
C LYS A 91 -6.45 8.95 -7.05
N VAL A 92 -7.39 8.21 -6.46
CA VAL A 92 -8.29 8.74 -5.43
C VAL A 92 -7.48 9.08 -4.18
N HIS A 93 -6.54 8.22 -3.78
CA HIS A 93 -5.68 8.48 -2.63
C HIS A 93 -4.87 9.77 -2.83
N GLU A 94 -4.30 9.96 -4.02
CA GLU A 94 -3.53 11.16 -4.38
C GLU A 94 -4.39 12.42 -4.37
N GLU A 95 -5.60 12.35 -4.91
CA GLU A 95 -6.55 13.46 -4.95
C GLU A 95 -7.01 13.88 -3.54
N VAL A 96 -7.34 12.91 -2.68
CA VAL A 96 -7.88 13.19 -1.34
C VAL A 96 -6.81 13.68 -0.37
N VAL A 97 -5.59 13.15 -0.49
CA VAL A 97 -4.49 13.48 0.43
C VAL A 97 -3.64 14.64 -0.10
N GLY A 98 -3.57 14.83 -1.42
CA GLY A 98 -2.73 15.85 -2.05
C GLY A 98 -1.25 15.47 -2.13
N MET A 99 -0.94 14.18 -2.23
CA MET A 99 0.43 13.66 -2.33
C MET A 99 0.50 12.47 -3.28
N GLN A 100 1.65 12.24 -3.91
CA GLN A 100 1.86 11.05 -4.74
C GLN A 100 1.79 9.80 -3.88
N PHE A 101 1.01 8.79 -4.27
CA PHE A 101 0.73 7.64 -3.42
C PHE A 101 1.77 6.53 -3.62
N ILE A 102 2.09 6.22 -4.87
CA ILE A 102 3.22 5.37 -5.25
C ILE A 102 4.11 6.17 -6.20
N ASP A 103 5.32 6.46 -5.73
CA ASP A 103 6.38 7.10 -6.50
C ASP A 103 7.02 6.07 -7.45
N SER A 104 6.82 6.25 -8.76
CA SER A 104 7.30 5.31 -9.78
C SER A 104 8.82 5.23 -9.87
N ASP A 105 9.53 6.29 -9.50
CA ASP A 105 10.99 6.34 -9.55
C ASP A 105 11.59 5.61 -8.34
N LYS A 106 10.91 5.66 -7.19
CA LYS A 106 11.33 4.95 -5.97
C LYS A 106 10.86 3.51 -5.90
N PHE A 107 9.66 3.22 -6.42
CA PHE A 107 9.00 1.91 -6.31
C PHE A 107 8.61 1.36 -7.69
N PRO A 108 9.59 1.13 -8.59
CA PRO A 108 9.31 0.73 -9.96
C PRO A 108 8.61 -0.63 -10.07
N VAL A 109 8.92 -1.60 -9.18
CA VAL A 109 8.25 -2.92 -9.21
C VAL A 109 6.80 -2.80 -8.77
N LEU A 110 6.54 -2.11 -7.64
CA LEU A 110 5.18 -1.89 -7.17
C LEU A 110 4.35 -1.05 -8.13
N PHE A 111 4.95 -0.02 -8.75
CA PHE A 111 4.27 0.79 -9.74
C PHE A 111 3.94 -0.02 -11.00
N SER A 112 4.88 -0.84 -11.50
CA SER A 112 4.61 -1.74 -12.62
C SER A 112 3.50 -2.74 -12.28
N TRP A 113 3.45 -3.24 -11.04
CA TRP A 113 2.40 -4.15 -10.58
C TRP A 113 1.05 -3.47 -10.53
N LEU A 114 1.02 -2.26 -9.98
CA LEU A 114 -0.18 -1.45 -9.90
C LEU A 114 -0.79 -1.25 -11.29
N MET A 115 0.04 -0.84 -12.25
CA MET A 115 -0.42 -0.65 -13.63
C MET A 115 -0.91 -1.97 -14.24
N ALA A 116 -0.26 -3.09 -13.98
CA ALA A 116 -0.73 -4.39 -14.47
C ALA A 116 -2.09 -4.78 -13.88
N VAL A 117 -2.30 -4.62 -12.56
CA VAL A 117 -3.56 -5.03 -11.91
C VAL A 117 -4.74 -4.13 -12.24
N VAL A 118 -4.53 -2.81 -12.36
CA VAL A 118 -5.65 -1.88 -12.69
C VAL A 118 -6.05 -1.96 -14.16
N GLU A 119 -5.18 -2.49 -15.02
CA GLU A 119 -5.48 -2.70 -16.44
C GLU A 119 -6.27 -3.99 -16.71
N LEU A 120 -6.36 -4.90 -15.73
CA LEU A 120 -7.19 -6.10 -15.81
C LEU A 120 -8.65 -5.73 -16.10
N GLN A 121 -9.28 -6.48 -16.99
CA GLN A 121 -10.67 -6.25 -17.38
C GLN A 121 -11.60 -6.38 -16.18
N VAL A 122 -11.38 -7.40 -15.34
CA VAL A 122 -12.16 -7.62 -14.11
C VAL A 122 -12.00 -6.46 -13.12
N ALA A 123 -10.80 -5.87 -13.01
CA ALA A 123 -10.55 -4.73 -12.13
C ALA A 123 -11.32 -3.50 -12.62
N LYS A 124 -11.33 -3.24 -13.94
CA LYS A 124 -12.07 -2.13 -14.54
C LYS A 124 -13.58 -2.28 -14.38
N GLU A 125 -14.11 -3.48 -14.59
CA GLU A 125 -15.55 -3.78 -14.49
C GLU A 125 -16.07 -3.68 -13.05
N LEU A 126 -15.26 -4.10 -12.08
CA LEU A 126 -15.63 -4.07 -10.67
C LEU A 126 -15.24 -2.75 -9.97
N SER A 127 -14.49 -1.89 -10.65
CA SER A 127 -14.05 -0.62 -10.06
C SER A 127 -15.26 0.28 -9.80
N PRO A 128 -15.46 0.73 -8.54
CA PRO A 128 -16.51 1.70 -8.25
C PRO A 128 -16.26 3.02 -8.99
N PRO A 129 -17.30 3.80 -9.30
CA PRO A 129 -17.12 5.12 -9.91
C PRO A 129 -16.19 6.01 -9.08
N HIS A 130 -15.16 6.58 -9.72
CA HIS A 130 -14.10 7.38 -9.08
C HIS A 130 -14.65 8.40 -8.08
N GLU A 131 -15.59 9.23 -8.52
CA GLU A 131 -16.24 10.28 -7.71
C GLU A 131 -16.87 9.76 -6.41
N LYS A 132 -17.43 8.55 -6.44
CA LYS A 132 -18.04 7.95 -5.24
C LYS A 132 -16.99 7.57 -4.21
N VAL A 133 -15.84 7.08 -4.67
CA VAL A 133 -14.72 6.73 -3.79
C VAL A 133 -14.07 7.99 -3.22
N VAL A 134 -13.88 9.03 -4.05
CA VAL A 134 -13.41 10.35 -3.61
C VAL A 134 -14.30 10.87 -2.48
N GLN A 135 -15.62 10.95 -2.70
CA GLN A 135 -16.56 11.44 -1.70
C GLN A 135 -16.51 10.63 -0.40
N LEU A 136 -16.42 9.31 -0.49
CA LEU A 136 -16.32 8.43 0.68
C LEU A 136 -15.02 8.69 1.47
N LEU A 137 -13.88 8.75 0.79
CA LEU A 137 -12.59 8.96 1.46
C LEU A 137 -12.44 10.39 2.01
N GLN A 138 -12.97 11.40 1.32
CA GLN A 138 -13.07 12.76 1.84
C GLN A 138 -13.95 12.81 3.10
N PHE A 139 -15.10 12.14 3.09
CA PHE A 139 -15.98 12.06 4.27
C PHE A 139 -15.26 11.42 5.47
N ILE A 140 -14.55 10.31 5.25
CA ILE A 140 -13.77 9.63 6.29
C ILE A 140 -12.66 10.54 6.83
N ARG A 141 -11.90 11.18 5.94
CA ARG A 141 -10.82 12.11 6.31
C ARG A 141 -11.35 13.29 7.12
N HIS A 142 -12.38 13.99 6.63
CA HIS A 142 -12.98 15.12 7.36
C HIS A 142 -13.50 14.71 8.73
N SER A 143 -14.14 13.55 8.83
CA SER A 143 -14.62 13.02 10.13
C SER A 143 -13.47 12.74 11.08
N ALA A 144 -12.39 12.11 10.60
CA ALA A 144 -11.22 11.80 11.42
C ALA A 144 -10.50 13.06 11.92
N LEU A 145 -10.30 14.06 11.05
CA LEU A 145 -9.64 15.32 11.41
C LEU A 145 -10.48 16.15 12.40
N LYS A 146 -11.81 16.16 12.22
CA LYS A 146 -12.72 16.80 13.18
C LYS A 146 -12.68 16.14 14.56
N SER A 147 -12.61 14.80 14.61
CA SER A 147 -12.49 14.08 15.89
C SER A 147 -11.13 14.25 16.57
N ALA A 148 -10.07 14.57 15.82
CA ALA A 148 -8.72 14.78 16.38
C ALA A 148 -8.50 16.19 16.95
N SER A 149 -9.34 17.15 16.55
CA SER A 149 -9.29 18.56 16.99
C SER A 149 -10.29 18.89 18.12
N ALA A 150 -11.14 17.93 18.49
CA ALA A 150 -12.11 18.02 19.58
C ALA A 150 -11.55 17.43 20.88
#